data_AF-A0A2E7F106-F1
#
_entry.id   AF-A0A2E7F106-F1
#
_cell.length_a   1.000
_cell.length_b   1.000
_cell.length_c   1.000
_cell.angle_alpha   90.00
_cell.angle_beta   90.00
_cell.angle_gamma   90.00
#
_symmetry.space_group_name_H-M   'P 1'
#
loop_
_entity.id
_entity.type
_entity.pdbx_description
1 polymer ?
#
loop_
_entity_poly.entity_id
_entity_poly.type
_entity_poly.pdbx_seq_one_letter_code
_entity_poly.pdbx_strand_id
1 'polypeptide(L)' 'MKGPQPPNPDIDIGLAALCQYAEYGQTLTQQEIAEVCGCTRSFIYQLEHKALRKFRKLAATSCLHEFLED' A
#
# COMPACT_ATOMS: atom_id res chain seq x y z
N MET A 1 7.78 11.93 22.36
CA MET A 1 6.81 11.67 21.28
C MET A 1 7.46 12.06 19.96
N LYS A 2 7.63 11.12 19.02
CA LYS A 2 8.21 11.41 17.70
C LYS A 2 7.13 12.10 16.86
N GLY A 3 7.41 13.31 16.36
CA GLY A 3 6.48 14.07 15.51
C GLY A 3 6.18 13.34 14.20
N PRO A 4 5.21 13.82 13.40
CA PRO A 4 4.87 13.21 12.12
C PRO A 4 6.10 13.18 11.22
N GLN A 5 6.51 11.98 10.79
CA GLN A 5 7.61 11.83 9.84
C GLN A 5 7.15 12.33 8.46
N PRO A 6 8.00 13.10 7.74
CA PRO A 6 7.70 13.53 6.39
C PRO A 6 7.47 12.32 5.47
N PRO A 7 6.67 12.46 4.40
CA PRO A 7 6.52 11.41 3.41
C PRO A 7 7.91 11.02 2.88
N ASN A 8 8.27 9.74 3.02
CA ASN A 8 9.54 9.23 2.51
C ASN A 8 9.49 9.28 0.97
N PRO A 9 10.32 10.10 0.30
CA PRO A 9 10.32 10.18 -1.17
C PRO A 9 10.69 8.85 -1.82
N ASP A 10 11.34 7.95 -1.07
CA ASP A 10 11.85 6.67 -1.56
C ASP A 10 10.95 5.48 -1.20
N ILE A 11 9.69 5.73 -0.80
CA ILE A 11 8.76 4.64 -0.46
C ILE A 11 8.59 3.65 -1.63
N ASP A 12 8.65 4.14 -2.86
CA ASP A 12 8.51 3.32 -4.07
C ASP A 12 9.61 2.25 -4.17
N ILE A 13 10.82 2.54 -3.67
CA ILE A 13 11.92 1.56 -3.61
C ILE A 13 11.58 0.45 -2.62
N GLY A 14 11.10 0.81 -1.43
CA GLY A 14 10.69 -0.15 -0.41
C GLY A 14 9.55 -1.05 -0.90
N LEU A 15 8.54 -0.47 -1.55
CA LEU A 15 7.43 -1.23 -2.13
C LEU A 15 7.89 -2.14 -3.28
N ALA A 16 8.77 -1.66 -4.16
CA ALA A 16 9.33 -2.48 -5.24
C ALA A 16 10.13 -3.68 -4.69
N ALA A 17 10.92 -3.47 -3.64
CA ALA A 17 11.64 -4.54 -2.97
C ALA A 17 10.67 -5.57 -2.37
N LEU A 18 9.61 -5.14 -1.68
CA LEU A 18 8.60 -6.05 -1.15
C LEU A 18 7.95 -6.90 -2.24
N CYS A 19 7.57 -6.31 -3.38
CA CYS A 19 7.00 -7.05 -4.50
C CYS A 19 7.97 -8.06 -5.11
N GLN A 20 9.28 -7.79 -5.07
CA GLN A 20 10.31 -8.66 -5.64
C GLN A 20 10.69 -9.82 -4.71
N TYR A 21 10.64 -9.61 -3.40
CA TYR A 21 11.16 -10.55 -2.40
C TYR A 21 10.09 -11.24 -1.55
N ALA A 22 8.84 -10.79 -1.57
CA ALA A 22 7.76 -11.50 -0.89
C ALA A 22 7.55 -12.89 -1.52
N GLU A 23 7.39 -13.90 -0.68
CA GLU A 23 7.10 -15.26 -1.11
C GLU A 23 5.68 -15.35 -1.70
N TYR A 24 5.46 -16.31 -2.60
CA TYR A 24 4.13 -16.53 -3.16
C TYR A 24 3.12 -16.89 -2.06
N GLY A 25 2.00 -16.18 -2.01
CA GLY A 25 0.98 -16.35 -0.98
C GLY A 25 1.30 -15.68 0.35
N GLN A 26 2.46 -15.02 0.49
CA GLN A 26 2.80 -14.24 1.67
C GLN A 26 1.96 -12.96 1.71
N THR A 27 1.26 -12.76 2.82
CA THR A 27 0.57 -11.50 3.13
C THR A 27 1.38 -10.76 4.18
N LEU A 28 1.72 -9.50 3.89
CA LEU A 28 2.42 -8.61 4.81
C LEU A 28 1.43 -7.70 5.52
N THR A 29 1.63 -7.50 6.81
CA THR A 29 0.91 -6.52 7.61
C THR A 29 1.37 -5.10 7.28
N GLN A 30 0.51 -4.11 7.55
CA GLN A 30 0.86 -2.69 7.38
C GLN A 30 2.10 -2.27 8.20
N GLN A 31 2.35 -2.95 9.33
CA GLN A 31 3.51 -2.68 10.17
C GLN A 31 4.80 -3.17 9.51
N GLU A 32 4.83 -4.40 8.98
CA GLU A 32 5.98 -4.96 8.26
C GLU A 32 6.33 -4.12 7.02
N ILE A 33 5.30 -3.70 6.28
CA ILE A 33 5.48 -2.81 5.12
C ILE A 33 6.09 -1.47 5.57
N ALA A 34 5.60 -0.89 6.67
CA ALA A 34 6.09 0.38 7.17
C ALA A 34 7.56 0.34 7.61
N GLU A 35 7.99 -0.79 8.20
CA GLU A 35 9.38 -1.03 8.60
C GLU A 35 10.32 -1.05 7.40
N VAL A 36 9.96 -1.77 6.33
CA VAL A 36 10.75 -1.82 5.09
C VAL A 36 10.76 -0.46 4.38
N CYS A 37 9.64 0.24 4.34
CA CYS A 37 9.51 1.54 3.69
C CYS A 37 10.05 2.72 4.54
N GLY A 38 10.52 2.48 5.78
CA GLY A 38 11.06 3.51 6.66
C GLY A 38 10.04 4.60 7.03
N CYS A 39 8.76 4.23 7.17
CA CYS A 39 7.67 5.18 7.43
C CYS A 39 6.77 4.72 8.58
N THR A 40 5.70 5.47 8.86
CA THR A 40 4.75 5.09 9.92
C THR A 40 3.69 4.12 9.39
N ARG A 41 3.21 3.21 10.25
CA ARG A 41 2.07 2.34 9.92
C ARG A 41 0.84 3.13 9.46
N SER A 42 0.55 4.26 10.10
CA SER A 42 -0.55 5.15 9.74
C SER A 42 -0.42 5.72 8.32
N PHE A 43 0.81 5.96 7.85
CA PHE A 43 1.07 6.39 6.48
C PHE A 43 0.72 5.29 5.47
N ILE A 44 1.15 4.04 5.71
CA ILE A 44 0.79 2.89 4.88
C ILE A 44 -0.73 2.70 4.82
N TYR A 45 -1.41 2.79 5.97
CA TYR A 45 -2.88 2.73 6.03
C TYR A 45 -3.56 3.77 5.13
N GLN A 46 -3.11 5.03 5.20
CA GLN A 46 -3.66 6.11 4.39
C GLN A 46 -3.37 5.91 2.89
N LEU A 47 -2.17 5.46 2.57
CA LEU A 47 -1.75 5.18 1.20
C LEU A 47 -2.59 4.06 0.57
N GLU A 48 -2.77 2.95 1.30
CA GLU A 48 -3.61 1.83 0.90
C GLU A 48 -5.05 2.28 0.63
N HIS A 49 -5.66 3.03 1.54
CA HIS A 49 -7.03 3.55 1.35
C HIS A 49 -7.15 4.46 0.13
N LYS A 50 -6.11 5.27 -0.14
CA LYS A 50 -6.06 6.12 -1.34
C LYS A 50 -5.92 5.28 -2.61
N ALA A 51 -5.11 4.22 -2.58
CA ALA A 51 -4.96 3.29 -3.70
C ALA A 51 -6.27 2.53 -3.97
N LEU A 52 -6.89 1.95 -2.94
CA LEU A 52 -8.19 1.27 -3.05
C LEU A 52 -9.27 2.19 -3.62
N ARG A 53 -9.33 3.46 -3.19
CA ARG A 53 -10.27 4.44 -3.76
C ARG A 53 -10.02 4.71 -5.24
N LYS A 54 -8.76 4.75 -5.69
CA LYS A 54 -8.44 4.91 -7.11
C LYS A 54 -8.84 3.66 -7.90
N PHE A 55 -8.55 2.48 -7.38
CA PHE A 55 -8.92 1.21 -7.99
C PHE A 55 -10.44 1.06 -8.12
N ARG A 56 -11.21 1.36 -7.08
CA ARG A 56 -12.69 1.34 -7.14
C ARG A 56 -13.24 2.26 -8.23
N LYS A 57 -12.67 3.47 -8.36
CA LYS A 57 -13.05 4.40 -9.44
C LYS A 57 -12.71 3.84 -10.82
N LEU A 58 -11.50 3.30 -10.99
CA LEU A 58 -11.06 2.68 -12.24
C LEU A 58 -11.92 1.49 -12.63
N ALA A 59 -12.28 0.65 -11.67
CA ALA A 59 -13.12 -0.51 -11.92
C ALA A 59 -14.54 -0.12 -12.36
N ALA A 60 -15.13 0.91 -11.73
CA ALA A 60 -16.41 1.44 -12.14
C ALA A 60 -16.39 2.00 -13.57
N THR A 61 -15.29 2.62 -14.01
CA THR A 61 -15.16 3.15 -15.38
C THR A 61 -14.74 2.11 -16.42
N SER A 62 -14.17 0.98 -16.00
CA SER A 62 -13.57 -0.01 -16.91
C SER A 62 -14.33 -1.34 -16.95
N CYS A 63 -15.56 -1.40 -16.43
CA CYS A 63 -16.38 -2.62 -16.34
C CYS A 63 -15.70 -3.77 -15.58
N LEU A 64 -14.73 -3.47 -14.69
CA LEU A 64 -14.09 -4.45 -13.79
C LEU A 64 -14.84 -4.58 -12.45
N HIS A 65 -16.12 -4.21 -12.46
CA HIS A 65 -16.99 -4.18 -11.31
C HIS A 65 -17.13 -5.57 -10.66
N GLU A 66 -17.25 -6.62 -11.49
CA GLU A 66 -17.46 -8.00 -11.04
C GLU A 66 -16.31 -8.54 -10.18
N PHE A 67 -15.09 -7.99 -10.33
CA PHE A 67 -13.92 -8.39 -9.53
C PHE A 67 -13.84 -7.68 -8.18
N LEU A 68 -14.73 -6.73 -7.91
CA LEU A 68 -14.79 -5.96 -6.67
C LEU A 68 -16.07 -6.20 -5.85
N GLU A 69 -17.00 -7.04 -6.34
CA GLU A 69 -18.11 -7.53 -5.54
C GLU A 69 -17.67 -8.78 -4.77
N ASP A 70 -18.00 -8.84 -3.48
CA ASP A 70 -17.76 -10.00 -2.60
C ASP A 70 -18.71 -11.17 -2.91
#